data_AF-A0A2W4IJF6-F1
#
_entry.id   AF-A0A2W4IJF6-F1
#
_cell.length_a   1.000
_cell.length_b   1.000
_cell.length_c   1.000
_cell.angle_alpha   90.00
_cell.angle_beta   90.00
_cell.angle_gamma   90.00
#
_symmetry.space_group_name_H-M   'P 1'
#
loop_
_entity.id
_entity.type
_entity.pdbx_description
1 polymer ?
#
loop_
_entity_poly.entity_id
_entity_poly.type
_entity_poly.pdbx_seq_one_letter_code
_entity_poly.pdbx_strand_id
1 'polypeptide(L)'
;MSSNQKTIFIRNLFKTAIGIVLLIASFSYLSSHPAEKIALYSGFKNIIQKTEIICYNLIGKNGALLEQKYNLENSYLDMLHFAEEKGCIDSGILQELRQKYETLLKEDKNQIQNYITKYSILASDYQNIIYGDCY
;
A
#
# COMPACT_ATOMS: atom_id res chain seq x y z
N MET A 1 25.29 -18.21 36.43
CA MET A 1 24.73 -16.92 35.99
C MET A 1 24.96 -15.90 37.10
N SER A 2 25.85 -14.92 36.90
CA SER A 2 26.25 -13.97 37.97
C SER A 2 25.08 -13.04 38.37
N SER A 3 25.10 -12.49 39.59
CA SER A 3 24.02 -11.62 40.08
C SER A 3 23.76 -10.43 39.14
N ASN A 4 24.82 -9.89 38.53
CA ASN A 4 24.74 -8.81 37.55
C ASN A 4 23.97 -9.19 36.27
N GLN A 5 24.14 -10.41 35.76
CA GLN A 5 23.42 -10.86 34.56
C GLN A 5 21.91 -11.03 34.83
N LYS A 6 21.53 -11.47 36.03
CA LYS A 6 20.11 -11.59 36.43
C LYS A 6 19.43 -10.22 36.49
N THR A 7 20.11 -9.21 37.05
CA THR A 7 19.57 -7.84 37.15
C THR A 7 19.38 -7.19 35.78
N ILE A 8 20.33 -7.38 34.86
CA ILE A 8 20.22 -6.88 33.48
C ILE A 8 19.08 -7.57 32.74
N PHE A 9 18.94 -8.88 32.89
CA PHE A 9 17.86 -9.65 32.28
C PHE A 9 16.48 -9.19 32.77
N ILE A 10 16.29 -9.02 34.08
CA ILE A 10 15.02 -8.55 34.66
C ILE A 10 14.69 -7.13 34.17
N ARG A 11 15.68 -6.24 34.11
CA ARG A 11 15.46 -4.86 33.62
C ARG A 11 15.06 -4.82 32.15
N ASN A 12 15.66 -5.67 31.31
CA ASN A 12 15.28 -5.80 29.91
C ASN A 12 13.90 -6.43 29.76
N LEU A 13 13.56 -7.47 30.54
CA LEU A 13 12.23 -8.08 30.57
C LEU A 13 11.15 -7.05 30.93
N PHE A 14 11.41 -6.20 31.93
CA PHE A 14 10.48 -5.15 32.35
C PHE A 14 10.29 -4.09 31.28
N LYS A 15 11.37 -3.65 30.61
CA LYS A 15 11.28 -2.74 29.46
C LYS A 15 10.47 -3.35 28.32
N THR A 16 10.68 -4.63 28.03
CA THR A 16 9.91 -5.35 27.00
C THR A 16 8.44 -5.45 27.37
N ALA A 17 8.12 -5.76 28.64
CA ALA A 17 6.75 -5.82 29.12
C ALA A 17 6.03 -4.47 28.99
N ILE A 18 6.67 -3.37 29.37
CA ILE A 18 6.13 -2.01 29.18
C ILE A 18 5.90 -1.72 27.69
N GLY A 19 6.85 -2.11 26.83
CA GLY A 19 6.71 -1.98 25.37
C GLY A 19 5.52 -2.76 24.81
N ILE A 20 5.29 -3.99 25.29
CA ILE A 20 4.14 -4.82 24.90
C ILE A 20 2.83 -4.17 25.34
N VAL A 21 2.76 -3.66 26.56
CA VAL A 21 1.55 -2.97 27.07
C VAL A 21 1.23 -1.72 26.25
N LEU A 22 2.24 -0.92 25.91
CA LEU A 22 2.08 0.24 25.03
C LEU A 22 1.60 -0.17 23.64
N LEU A 23 2.17 -1.24 23.07
CA LEU A 23 1.72 -1.80 21.79
C LEU A 23 0.25 -2.22 21.83
N ILE A 24 -0.17 -2.93 22.87
CA ILE A 24 -1.57 -3.35 23.04
C ILE A 24 -2.50 -2.14 23.15
N ALA A 25 -2.10 -1.10 23.89
CA ALA A 25 -2.87 0.14 23.99
C ALA A 25 -2.99 0.85 22.64
N SER A 26 -1.90 0.94 21.87
CA SER A 26 -1.91 1.50 20.51
C SER A 26 -2.81 0.69 19.57
N PHE A 27 -2.75 -0.64 19.61
CA PHE A 27 -3.62 -1.50 18.80
C PHE A 27 -5.11 -1.35 19.18
N SER A 28 -5.40 -1.21 20.47
CA SER A 28 -6.76 -0.98 20.95
C SER A 28 -7.30 0.38 20.50
N TYR A 29 -6.46 1.43 20.55
CA TYR A 29 -6.80 2.77 20.04
C TYR A 29 -7.09 2.76 18.53
N LEU A 30 -6.27 2.04 17.75
CA LEU A 30 -6.48 1.82 16.31
C LEU A 30 -7.80 1.11 16.00
N SER A 31 -8.32 0.28 16.91
CA SER A 31 -9.59 -0.42 16.71
C SER A 31 -10.78 0.53 16.68
N SER A 32 -10.68 1.67 17.38
CA SER A 32 -11.73 2.70 17.43
C SER A 32 -11.55 3.80 16.37
N HIS A 33 -10.40 3.84 15.68
CA HIS A 33 -10.07 4.87 14.68
C HIS A 33 -9.74 4.22 13.32
N PRO A 34 -10.76 3.86 12.52
CA PRO A 34 -10.57 3.11 11.27
C PRO A 34 -9.74 3.88 10.23
N ALA A 35 -9.82 5.21 10.20
CA ALA A 35 -9.01 6.04 9.31
C ALA A 35 -7.50 5.94 9.62
N GLU A 36 -7.13 6.01 10.90
CA GLU A 36 -5.73 5.88 11.35
C GLU A 36 -5.20 4.47 11.15
N LYS A 37 -6.07 3.47 11.31
CA LYS A 37 -5.75 2.08 10.97
C LYS A 37 -5.42 1.97 9.48
N ILE A 38 -6.25 2.49 8.58
CA ILE A 38 -5.99 2.48 7.13
C ILE A 38 -4.70 3.23 6.79
N ALA A 39 -4.46 4.39 7.41
CA ALA A 39 -3.23 5.17 7.21
C ALA A 39 -1.97 4.40 7.64
N LEU A 40 -2.02 3.69 8.77
CA LEU A 40 -0.92 2.85 9.24
C LEU A 40 -0.70 1.64 8.33
N TYR A 41 -1.77 0.96 7.90
CA TYR A 41 -1.65 -0.13 6.92
C TYR A 41 -1.10 0.35 5.57
N SER A 42 -1.49 1.54 5.13
CA SER A 42 -0.94 2.19 3.92
C SER A 42 0.56 2.50 4.09
N GLY A 43 0.95 3.05 5.24
CA GLY A 43 2.36 3.27 5.60
C GLY A 43 3.18 1.99 5.61
N PHE A 44 2.67 0.92 6.23
CA PHE A 44 3.31 -0.40 6.21
C PHE A 44 3.38 -1.00 4.80
N LYS A 45 2.33 -0.86 3.98
CA LYS A 45 2.33 -1.29 2.58
C LYS A 45 3.46 -0.61 1.81
N ASN A 46 3.65 0.69 1.99
CA ASN A 46 4.72 1.46 1.34
C ASN A 46 6.12 0.99 1.78
N ILE A 47 6.30 0.71 3.08
CA ILE A 47 7.56 0.14 3.60
C ILE A 47 7.87 -1.22 2.97
N ILE A 48 6.86 -2.10 2.88
CA ILE A 48 6.99 -3.42 2.26
C ILE A 48 7.33 -3.27 0.77
N GLN A 49 6.63 -2.40 0.05
CA GLN A 49 6.87 -2.14 -1.37
C GLN A 49 8.29 -1.62 -1.62
N LYS A 50 8.78 -0.67 -0.82
CA LYS A 50 10.17 -0.17 -0.91
C LYS A 50 11.19 -1.27 -0.59
N THR A 51 10.92 -2.09 0.42
CA THR A 51 11.77 -3.24 0.76
C THR A 51 11.82 -4.23 -0.41
N GLU A 52 10.69 -4.50 -1.05
CA GLU A 52 10.61 -5.41 -2.19
C GLU A 52 11.36 -4.85 -3.42
N ILE A 53 11.27 -3.54 -3.69
CA ILE A 53 12.04 -2.87 -4.74
C ILE A 53 13.55 -3.03 -4.50
N ILE A 54 14.00 -2.81 -3.26
CA ILE A 54 15.41 -2.99 -2.88
C ILE A 54 15.83 -4.45 -3.09
N CYS A 55 15.03 -5.41 -2.62
CA CYS A 55 15.27 -6.83 -2.86
C CYS A 55 15.33 -7.17 -4.35
N TYR A 56 14.41 -6.62 -5.17
CA TYR A 56 14.38 -6.81 -6.63
C TYR A 56 15.67 -6.30 -7.31
N ASN A 57 16.16 -5.13 -6.90
CA ASN A 57 17.42 -4.60 -7.39
C ASN A 57 18.62 -5.47 -6.95
N LEU A 58 18.60 -6.00 -5.73
CA LEU A 58 19.65 -6.88 -5.20
C LEU A 58 19.72 -8.23 -5.95
N ILE A 59 18.59 -8.79 -6.40
CA ILE A 59 18.54 -10.01 -7.21
C ILE A 59 18.76 -9.77 -8.72
N GLY A 60 19.17 -8.55 -9.11
CA GLY A 60 19.44 -8.19 -10.50
C GLY A 60 18.20 -8.00 -11.39
N LYS A 61 17.01 -7.91 -10.79
CA LYS A 61 15.78 -7.54 -11.51
C LYS A 61 15.61 -6.01 -11.52
N ASN A 62 14.78 -5.52 -12.43
CA ASN A 62 14.54 -4.09 -12.57
C ASN A 62 13.53 -3.60 -11.52
N GLY A 63 14.03 -3.10 -10.37
CA GLY A 63 13.20 -2.54 -9.31
C GLY A 63 12.47 -1.26 -9.71
N ALA A 64 12.95 -0.51 -10.71
CA ALA A 64 12.26 0.68 -11.22
C ALA A 64 10.94 0.32 -11.93
N LEU A 65 10.88 -0.83 -12.61
CA LEU A 65 9.61 -1.34 -13.17
C LEU A 65 8.63 -1.72 -12.06
N LEU A 66 9.13 -2.32 -10.98
CA LEU A 66 8.28 -2.66 -9.82
C LEU A 66 7.74 -1.41 -9.13
N GLU A 67 8.56 -0.37 -9.00
CA GLU A 67 8.12 0.93 -8.50
C GLU A 67 7.05 1.56 -9.40
N GLN A 68 7.23 1.51 -10.72
CA GLN A 68 6.21 1.98 -11.67
C GLN A 68 4.89 1.22 -11.53
N LYS A 69 4.92 -0.11 -11.36
CA LYS A 69 3.70 -0.91 -11.08
C LYS A 69 3.00 -0.40 -9.83
N TYR A 70 3.72 -0.19 -8.73
CA TYR A 70 3.12 0.29 -7.47
C TYR A 70 2.57 1.70 -7.56
N ASN A 71 3.25 2.60 -8.26
CA ASN A 71 2.74 3.96 -8.50
C ASN A 71 1.46 3.91 -9.34
N LEU A 72 1.40 3.03 -10.33
CA LEU A 72 0.22 2.87 -11.17
C LEU A 72 -0.96 2.28 -10.39
N GLU A 73 -0.73 1.26 -9.55
CA GLU A 73 -1.76 0.72 -8.65
C GLU A 73 -2.35 1.80 -7.73
N ASN A 74 -1.50 2.64 -7.13
CA ASN A 74 -1.96 3.72 -6.27
C ASN A 74 -2.77 4.76 -7.07
N SER A 75 -2.34 5.10 -8.29
CA SER A 75 -3.06 6.04 -9.14
C SER A 75 -4.47 5.54 -9.52
N TYR A 76 -4.62 4.26 -9.85
CA TYR A 76 -5.93 3.64 -10.09
C TYR A 76 -6.83 3.69 -8.85
N LEU A 77 -6.24 3.42 -7.67
CA LEU A 77 -6.97 3.45 -6.40
C LEU A 77 -7.44 4.88 -6.05
N ASP A 78 -6.58 5.87 -6.26
CA ASP A 78 -6.90 7.29 -6.03
C ASP A 78 -8.03 7.77 -6.97
N MET A 79 -7.97 7.40 -8.25
CA MET A 79 -9.03 7.68 -9.22
C MET A 79 -10.36 7.05 -8.81
N LEU A 80 -10.33 5.81 -8.33
CA LEU A 80 -11.53 5.09 -7.90
C LEU A 80 -12.13 5.73 -6.65
N HIS A 81 -11.32 6.10 -5.67
CA HIS A 81 -11.77 6.83 -4.49
C HIS A 81 -12.35 8.21 -4.85
N PHE A 82 -11.68 8.95 -5.73
CA PHE A 82 -12.17 10.26 -6.17
C PHE A 82 -13.51 10.16 -6.91
N ALA A 83 -13.64 9.20 -7.83
CA ALA A 83 -14.88 8.97 -8.57
C ALA A 83 -16.02 8.49 -7.65
N GLU A 84 -15.73 7.60 -6.68
CA GLU A 84 -16.69 7.15 -5.67
C GLU A 84 -17.14 8.29 -4.74
N GLU A 85 -16.22 9.16 -4.32
CA GLU A 85 -16.52 10.30 -3.45
C GLU A 85 -17.37 11.35 -4.16
N LYS A 86 -17.10 11.63 -5.43
CA LYS A 86 -17.80 12.65 -6.22
C LYS A 86 -19.12 12.15 -6.81
N GLY A 87 -19.27 10.85 -7.09
CA GLY A 87 -20.49 10.27 -7.66
C GLY A 87 -20.88 10.82 -9.04
N CYS A 88 -19.93 11.41 -9.76
CA CYS A 88 -20.09 12.09 -11.04
C CYS A 88 -19.95 11.15 -12.26
N ILE A 89 -19.33 9.99 -12.07
CA ILE A 89 -19.02 9.04 -13.14
C ILE A 89 -20.13 7.99 -13.25
N ASP A 90 -20.43 7.59 -14.48
CA ASP A 90 -21.36 6.49 -14.74
C ASP A 90 -20.92 5.20 -14.04
N SER A 91 -21.90 4.50 -13.47
CA SER A 91 -21.67 3.25 -12.71
C SER A 91 -20.93 2.17 -13.51
N GLY A 92 -21.10 2.13 -14.85
CA GLY A 92 -20.41 1.22 -15.75
C GLY A 92 -18.93 1.55 -15.89
N ILE A 93 -18.59 2.82 -16.08
CA ILE A 93 -17.18 3.27 -16.18
C ILE A 93 -16.45 3.03 -14.84
N LEU A 94 -17.12 3.30 -13.72
CA LEU A 94 -16.58 3.02 -12.39
C LEU A 94 -16.32 1.52 -12.18
N GLN A 95 -17.24 0.66 -12.63
CA GLN A 95 -17.08 -0.79 -12.54
C GLN A 95 -15.96 -1.31 -13.45
N GLU A 96 -15.82 -0.76 -14.66
CA GLU A 96 -14.70 -1.09 -15.55
C GLU A 96 -13.37 -0.68 -14.93
N LEU A 97 -13.25 0.53 -14.38
CA LEU A 97 -12.05 1.00 -13.68
C LEU A 97 -11.67 0.04 -12.54
N ARG A 98 -12.65 -0.36 -11.73
CA ARG A 98 -12.47 -1.33 -10.64
C ARG A 98 -11.98 -2.68 -11.15
N GLN A 99 -12.57 -3.21 -12.23
CA GLN A 99 -12.14 -4.47 -12.83
C GLN A 99 -10.71 -4.39 -13.39
N LYS A 100 -10.34 -3.27 -14.04
CA LYS A 100 -8.97 -3.07 -14.54
C LYS A 100 -7.96 -2.98 -13.40
N TYR A 101 -8.30 -2.28 -12.32
CA TYR A 101 -7.47 -2.23 -11.11
C TYR A 101 -7.28 -3.63 -10.49
N GLU A 102 -8.34 -4.40 -10.31
CA GLU A 102 -8.23 -5.78 -9.79
C GLU A 102 -7.41 -6.70 -10.69
N THR A 103 -7.48 -6.50 -12.01
CA THR A 103 -6.66 -7.24 -12.95
C THR A 103 -5.19 -6.85 -12.80
N LEU A 104 -4.86 -5.56 -12.73
CA LEU A 104 -3.50 -5.05 -12.55
C LEU A 104 -2.83 -5.59 -11.27
N LEU A 105 -3.59 -5.74 -10.19
CA LEU A 105 -3.11 -6.33 -8.93
C LEU A 105 -2.73 -7.81 -9.07
N LYS A 106 -3.43 -8.55 -9.94
CA LYS A 106 -3.21 -9.99 -10.18
C LYS A 106 -2.13 -10.27 -11.23
N GLU A 107 -1.74 -9.27 -12.02
CA GLU A 107 -0.70 -9.40 -13.05
C GLU A 107 0.67 -9.76 -12.46
N ASP A 108 1.40 -10.63 -13.16
CA ASP A 108 2.68 -11.18 -12.73
C ASP A 108 3.77 -10.09 -12.66
N LYS A 109 4.39 -9.93 -11.49
CA LYS A 109 5.49 -8.97 -11.23
C LYS A 109 6.75 -9.23 -12.07
N ASN A 110 6.90 -10.41 -12.66
CA ASN A 110 8.01 -10.72 -13.56
C ASN A 110 7.76 -10.27 -15.00
N GLN A 111 6.52 -9.98 -15.37
CA GLN A 111 6.13 -9.55 -16.71
C GLN A 111 5.68 -8.08 -16.78
N ILE A 112 6.09 -7.26 -15.81
CA ILE A 112 5.71 -5.84 -15.73
C ILE A 112 5.93 -5.11 -17.06
N GLN A 113 7.06 -5.36 -17.73
CA GLN A 113 7.40 -4.71 -19.00
C GLN A 113 6.34 -4.93 -20.10
N ASN A 114 5.60 -6.04 -20.07
CA ASN A 114 4.65 -6.42 -21.11
C ASN A 114 3.32 -5.66 -20.99
N TYR A 115 2.94 -5.24 -19.79
CA TYR A 115 1.63 -4.64 -19.54
C TYR A 115 1.68 -3.22 -18.98
N ILE A 116 2.80 -2.78 -18.37
CA ILE A 116 2.86 -1.51 -17.66
C ILE A 116 2.47 -0.33 -18.56
N THR A 117 2.98 -0.28 -19.79
CA THR A 117 2.66 0.77 -20.76
C THR A 117 1.17 0.79 -21.12
N LYS A 118 0.57 -0.39 -21.31
CA LYS A 118 -0.87 -0.51 -21.63
C LYS A 118 -1.72 0.06 -20.50
N TYR A 119 -1.42 -0.31 -19.25
CA TYR A 119 -2.17 0.19 -18.10
C TYR A 119 -1.89 1.66 -17.80
N SER A 120 -0.70 2.19 -18.10
CA SER A 120 -0.42 3.63 -17.98
C SER A 120 -1.23 4.46 -18.98
N ILE A 121 -1.41 3.98 -20.22
CA ILE A 121 -2.27 4.65 -21.21
C ILE A 121 -3.72 4.64 -20.72
N LEU A 122 -4.22 3.46 -20.31
CA LEU A 122 -5.58 3.34 -19.79
C LEU A 122 -5.82 4.23 -18.56
N ALA A 123 -4.85 4.33 -17.65
CA ALA A 123 -4.91 5.21 -16.50
C ALA A 123 -5.08 6.69 -16.93
N SER A 124 -4.32 7.13 -17.94
CA SER A 124 -4.46 8.48 -18.48
C SER A 124 -5.83 8.72 -19.14
N ASP A 125 -6.37 7.73 -19.83
CA ASP A 125 -7.70 7.82 -20.46
C ASP A 125 -8.79 7.96 -19.40
N TYR A 126 -8.78 7.09 -18.38
CA TYR A 126 -9.72 7.19 -17.26
C TYR A 126 -9.56 8.50 -16.49
N GLN A 127 -8.33 8.96 -16.30
CA GLN A 127 -8.07 10.24 -15.67
C GLN A 127 -8.75 11.38 -16.46
N ASN A 128 -8.58 11.43 -17.78
CA ASN A 128 -9.22 12.45 -18.60
C ASN A 128 -10.75 12.41 -18.54
N ILE A 129 -11.34 11.21 -18.49
CA ILE A 129 -12.80 11.04 -18.32
C ILE A 129 -13.24 11.56 -16.94
N ILE A 130 -12.54 11.12 -15.88
CA ILE A 130 -12.88 11.50 -14.51
C ILE A 130 -12.74 13.00 -14.29
N TYR A 131 -11.65 13.62 -14.74
CA TYR A 131 -11.46 15.07 -14.62
C TYR A 131 -12.31 15.87 -15.62
N GLY A 132 -12.81 15.26 -16.70
CA GLY A 132 -13.74 15.90 -17.63
C GLY A 132 -15.17 15.96 -17.11
N ASP A 133 -15.62 14.88 -16.44
CA ASP A 133 -17.01 14.73 -16.00
C ASP A 133 -17.24 15.17 -14.53
N CYS A 134 -16.18 15.26 -13.72
CA CYS A 134 -16.27 15.52 -12.27
C CYS A 134 -15.77 16.90 -11.80
N TYR A 135 -15.29 17.75 -12.72
CA TYR A 135 -14.72 19.06 -12.43
C TYR A 135 -15.58 20.20 -12.94
#